data_AF-A0A0N0D349-F1
#
_entry.id   AF-A0A0N0D349-F1
#
_cell.length_a   1.000
_cell.length_b   1.000
_cell.length_c   1.000
_cell.angle_alpha   90.00
_cell.angle_beta   90.00
_cell.angle_gamma   90.00
#
_symmetry.space_group_name_H-M   'P 1'
#
loop_
_entity.id
_entity.type
_entity.pdbx_description
1 polymer ?
#
loop_
_entity_poly.entity_id
_entity_poly.type
_entity_poly.pdbx_seq_one_letter_code
_entity_poly.pdbx_strand_id
1 'polypeptide(L)' 'MIREAIRSDLNDLLNLYNHLHETDSPYPDRKLIESTWIEILTDKKIYCFVNVVNKKIVSSCING' A
#
# COMPACT_ATOMS: atom_id res chain seq x y z
N MET A 1 -7.40 -13.34 -3.65
CA MET A 1 -6.22 -14.04 -3.11
C MET A 1 -5.56 -13.09 -2.14
N ILE A 2 -5.33 -13.55 -0.90
CA ILE A 2 -4.63 -12.77 0.12
C ILE A 2 -3.13 -13.12 0.03
N ARG A 3 -2.27 -12.12 0.02
CA ARG A 3 -0.81 -12.28 0.01
C ARG A 3 -0.12 -11.09 0.68
N GLU A 4 1.16 -11.24 1.02
CA GLU A 4 2.01 -10.09 1.36
C GLU A 4 2.14 -9.16 0.15
N ALA A 5 2.21 -7.86 0.44
CA ALA A 5 2.42 -6.83 -0.54
C ALA A 5 3.86 -6.89 -1.07
N ILE A 6 4.02 -6.55 -2.35
CA ILE A 6 5.31 -6.52 -3.02
C ILE A 6 5.61 -5.10 -3.51
N ARG A 7 6.87 -4.82 -3.84
CA ARG A 7 7.33 -3.50 -4.26
C ARG A 7 6.46 -2.86 -5.35
N SER A 8 5.99 -3.63 -6.33
CA SER A 8 5.18 -3.14 -7.44
C SER A 8 3.73 -2.77 -7.08
N ASP A 9 3.25 -3.13 -5.89
CA ASP A 9 1.86 -2.87 -5.48
C ASP A 9 1.60 -1.42 -5.06
N LEU A 10 2.64 -0.60 -4.93
CA LEU A 10 2.52 0.77 -4.39
C LEU A 10 1.44 1.59 -5.10
N ASN A 11 1.39 1.56 -6.44
CA ASN A 11 0.43 2.34 -7.20
C ASN A 11 -1.02 1.85 -6.96
N ASP A 12 -1.23 0.54 -6.90
CA ASP A 12 -2.55 -0.03 -6.65
C ASP A 12 -3.02 0.24 -5.21
N LEU A 13 -2.09 0.24 -4.25
CA LEU A 13 -2.36 0.63 -2.87
C LEU A 13 -2.72 2.13 -2.74
N LEU A 14 -1.99 3.03 -3.41
CA LEU A 14 -2.32 4.45 -3.42
C LEU A 14 -3.69 4.71 -4.08
N ASN A 15 -4.01 3.99 -5.14
CA ASN A 15 -5.34 4.06 -5.76
C ASN A 15 -6.45 3.58 -4.80
N LEU A 16 -6.20 2.51 -4.06
CA LEU A 16 -7.11 2.03 -3.02
C LEU A 16 -7.29 3.08 -1.92
N TYR A 17 -6.21 3.64 -1.37
CA TYR A 17 -6.29 4.65 -0.31
C TYR A 17 -6.96 5.94 -0.77
N ASN A 18 -6.73 6.38 -2.01
CA ASN A 18 -7.48 7.48 -2.61
C ASN A 18 -8.98 7.23 -2.62
N HIS A 19 -9.40 6.02 -2.99
CA HIS A 19 -10.81 5.66 -3.03
C HIS A 19 -11.43 5.57 -1.63
N LEU A 20 -10.68 5.09 -0.64
CA LEU A 20 -11.14 5.01 0.75
C LEU A 20 -11.20 6.38 1.43
N HIS A 21 -10.35 7.31 1.00
CA HIS A 21 -10.13 8.61 1.63
C HIS A 21 -10.21 9.75 0.62
N GLU A 22 -11.35 9.87 -0.06
CA GLU A 22 -11.56 10.89 -1.11
C GLU A 22 -11.41 12.34 -0.60
N THR A 23 -11.47 12.57 0.72
CA THR A 23 -11.37 13.88 1.36
C THR A 23 -10.04 14.14 2.07
N ASP A 24 -9.06 13.24 1.98
CA ASP A 24 -7.79 13.41 2.68
C ASP A 24 -6.92 14.51 2.07
N SER A 25 -5.98 15.00 2.89
CA SER A 25 -4.95 15.95 2.44
C SER A 25 -4.15 15.36 1.27
N PRO A 26 -3.62 16.20 0.36
CA PRO A 26 -2.82 15.71 -0.76
C PRO A 26 -1.66 14.87 -0.25
N TYR A 27 -1.33 13.82 -1.02
CA TYR A 27 -0.18 12.99 -0.68
C TYR A 27 1.11 13.80 -0.61
N PRO A 28 2.08 13.36 0.22
CA PRO A 28 3.42 13.91 0.21
C PRO A 28 4.12 13.75 -1.15
N ASP A 29 5.32 14.31 -1.28
CA ASP A 29 6.14 14.11 -2.48
C ASP A 29 6.34 12.62 -2.80
N ARG A 30 6.32 12.30 -4.10
CA ARG A 30 6.42 10.91 -4.59
C ARG A 30 7.66 10.19 -4.07
N LYS A 31 8.80 10.88 -3.92
CA LYS A 31 10.03 10.27 -3.41
C LYS A 31 9.91 9.83 -1.96
N LEU A 32 9.22 10.63 -1.14
CA LEU A 32 8.99 10.30 0.26
C LEU A 32 8.07 9.07 0.37
N ILE A 33 7.02 9.02 -0.44
CA ILE A 33 6.11 7.85 -0.48
C ILE A 33 6.90 6.59 -0.86
N GLU A 34 7.73 6.66 -1.90
CA GLU A 34 8.52 5.53 -2.36
C GLU A 34 9.59 5.09 -1.34
N SER A 35 10.25 6.03 -0.64
CA SER A 35 11.20 5.69 0.41
C SER A 35 10.51 5.03 1.60
N THR A 36 9.39 5.59 2.07
CA THR A 36 8.60 4.99 3.15
C THR A 36 8.07 3.62 2.77
N TRP A 37 7.66 3.42 1.51
CA TRP A 37 7.23 2.11 1.04
C TRP A 37 8.35 1.07 1.09
N ILE A 38 9.58 1.46 0.70
CA ILE A 38 10.75 0.58 0.81
C ILE A 38 11.02 0.24 2.28
N GLU A 39 10.96 1.23 3.18
CA GLU A 39 11.14 1.02 4.62
C GLU A 39 10.12 -0.01 5.15
N ILE A 40 8.83 0.16 4.85
CA ILE A 40 7.76 -0.78 5.23
C ILE A 40 8.05 -2.21 4.75
N LEU A 41 8.50 -2.36 3.50
CA LEU A 41 8.79 -3.69 2.94
C LEU A 41 10.08 -4.34 3.48
N THR A 42 11.00 -3.53 4.00
CA THR A 42 12.29 -4.02 4.53
C THR A 42 12.27 -4.26 6.04
N ASP A 43 11.35 -3.63 6.76
CA ASP A 43 11.17 -3.86 8.19
C ASP A 43 10.48 -5.21 8.45
N LYS A 44 11.22 -6.15 9.05
CA LYS A 44 10.71 -7.49 9.39
C LYS A 44 9.63 -7.50 10.45
N LYS A 45 9.36 -6.37 11.11
CA LYS A 45 8.27 -6.24 12.09
C LYS A 45 6.97 -5.79 11.44
N ILE A 46 7.03 -5.21 10.24
CA ILE A 46 5.87 -4.70 9.53
C ILE A 46 5.45 -5.71 8.46
N TYR A 47 4.18 -6.12 8.52
CA TYR A 47 3.56 -7.00 7.55
C TYR A 47 2.41 -6.27 6.88
N CYS A 48 2.54 -6.05 5.56
CA CYS A 48 1.48 -5.49 4.74
C CYS A 48 0.82 -6.61 3.92
N PHE A 49 -0.45 -6.88 4.16
CA PHE A 49 -1.24 -7.86 3.43
C PHE A 49 -2.21 -7.17 2.48
N VAL A 50 -2.39 -7.74 1.29
CA VAL A 50 -3.32 -7.27 0.27
C VAL A 50 -4.27 -8.38 -0.16
N ASN A 51 -5.53 -8.04 -0.40
CA ASN A 51 -6.48 -8.93 -1.06
C ASN A 51 -6.65 -8.54 -2.52
N VAL A 52 -6.35 -9.48 -3.41
CA VAL A 52 -6.42 -9.30 -4.86
C VAL A 52 -7.66 -10.01 -5.43
N VAL A 53 -8.52 -9.26 -6.11
CA VAL A 53 -9.68 -9.78 -6.86
C VAL A 53 -9.62 -9.23 -8.29
N ASN A 54 -9.78 -10.09 -9.30
CA ASN A 54 -9.70 -9.69 -10.71
C ASN A 54 -8.45 -8.87 -11.06
N LYS A 55 -7.28 -9.28 -10.53
CA LYS A 55 -5.98 -8.61 -10.69
C LYS A 55 -5.90 -7.19 -10.08
N LYS A 56 -6.87 -6.77 -9.27
CA LYS A 56 -6.86 -5.49 -8.55
C LYS A 56 -6.77 -5.71 -7.05
N ILE A 57 -6.03 -4.84 -6.37
CA ILE A 57 -6.02 -4.78 -4.90
C ILE A 57 -7.33 -4.12 -4.46
N VAL A 58 -8.12 -4.82 -3.65
CA VAL A 58 -9.44 -4.33 -3.17
C VAL A 58 -9.45 -4.01 -1.68
N SER A 59 -8.46 -4.48 -0.93
CA SER A 59 -8.26 -4.15 0.48
C SER A 59 -6.80 -4.36 0.87
N SER A 60 -6.36 -3.64 1.90
CA SER A 60 -5.06 -3.82 2.54
C SER A 60 -5.20 -3.87 4.07
N CYS A 61 -4.23 -4.49 4.72
CA CYS A 61 -4.08 -4.48 6.17
C CYS A 61 -2.59 -4.40 6.50
N ILE A 62 -2.23 -3.50 7.42
CA ILE A 62 -0.86 -3.32 7.89
C ILE A 62 -0.84 -3.71 9.37
N ASN A 63 0.05 -4.62 9.73
CA ASN A 63 0.32 -5.03 11.10
C ASN A 63 1.80 -4.75 11.42
N GLY A 64 2.10 -4.04 12.49
CA GLY A 64 3.44 -3.61 12.87
C GLY A 64 3.53 -3.17 14.32
#